data_AF-A0A2S8YNG3-F1
#
_entry.id   AF-A0A2S8YNG3-F1
#
_cell.length_a   1.000
_cell.length_b   1.000
_cell.length_c   1.000
_cell.angle_alpha   90.00
_cell.angle_beta   90.00
_cell.angle_gamma   90.00
#
_symmetry.space_group_name_H-M   'P 1'
#
loop_
_entity.id
_entity.type
_entity.pdbx_description
1 polymer ?
#
loop_
_entity_poly.entity_id
_entity_poly.type
_entity_poly.pdbx_seq_one_letter_code
_entity_poly.pdbx_strand_id
1 'polypeptide(L)'
;MRKGSIGLVSAISLILSFSASAGPSWISLDETKDGLKWEAKPGSFEFSTNRNKVSVAVIAGRVVNSKTSDIALYKWYVSAADCSKKMGKLVSLGVDGEYQFDNDFMYGSGSVASSVAEFICAVADNNIKKAEGKSL
;
A
#
# COMPACT_ATOMS: atom_id res chain seq x y z
N MET A 1 -35.69 -64.16 -21.57
CA MET A 1 -34.22 -63.95 -21.56
C MET A 1 -33.93 -62.46 -21.55
N ARG A 2 -33.30 -61.99 -20.47
CA ARG A 2 -32.43 -60.81 -20.26
C ARG A 2 -32.51 -59.54 -21.15
N LYS A 3 -32.59 -58.41 -20.42
CA LYS A 3 -31.82 -57.14 -20.51
C LYS A 3 -32.21 -56.16 -21.64
N GLY A 4 -32.24 -54.84 -21.44
CA GLY A 4 -31.79 -54.05 -20.29
C GLY A 4 -32.13 -52.56 -20.43
N SER A 5 -32.00 -51.87 -19.31
CA SER A 5 -32.23 -50.43 -19.12
C SER A 5 -31.18 -49.56 -19.82
N ILE A 6 -31.59 -48.46 -20.44
CA ILE A 6 -30.74 -47.32 -20.83
C ILE A 6 -31.64 -46.09 -20.72
N GLY A 7 -31.42 -45.04 -19.94
CA GLY A 7 -30.24 -44.58 -19.23
C GLY A 7 -30.33 -43.06 -19.24
N LEU A 8 -30.81 -42.47 -18.14
CA LEU A 8 -30.99 -41.02 -17.95
C LEU A 8 -29.60 -40.36 -17.92
N VAL A 9 -29.16 -39.73 -19.01
CA VAL A 9 -27.90 -38.97 -19.03
C VAL A 9 -28.18 -37.54 -18.55
N SER A 10 -28.18 -37.37 -17.23
CA SER A 10 -28.13 -36.06 -16.59
C SER A 10 -26.72 -35.49 -16.76
N ALA A 11 -26.56 -34.55 -17.69
CA ALA A 11 -25.31 -33.81 -17.87
C ALA A 11 -25.09 -32.88 -16.64
N ILE A 12 -24.33 -33.36 -15.67
CA ILE A 12 -23.84 -32.53 -14.55
C ILE A 12 -22.66 -31.72 -15.08
N SER A 13 -22.94 -30.50 -15.54
CA SER A 13 -21.92 -29.49 -15.80
C SER A 13 -21.31 -29.06 -14.45
N LEU A 14 -20.14 -29.60 -14.13
CA LEU A 14 -19.29 -29.12 -13.05
C LEU A 14 -18.79 -27.72 -13.40
N ILE A 15 -19.48 -26.70 -12.90
CA ILE A 15 -19.00 -25.32 -12.89
C ILE A 15 -17.90 -25.25 -11.83
N LEU A 16 -16.66 -25.45 -12.24
CA LEU A 16 -15.49 -25.13 -11.43
C LEU A 16 -15.35 -23.61 -11.40
N SER A 17 -16.03 -22.96 -10.44
CA SER A 17 -15.76 -21.56 -10.12
C SER A 17 -14.41 -21.48 -9.44
N PHE A 18 -13.35 -21.25 -10.22
CA PHE A 18 -12.08 -20.78 -9.68
C PHE A 18 -12.31 -19.35 -9.18
N SER A 19 -12.52 -19.18 -7.86
CA SER A 19 -12.39 -17.88 -7.24
C SER A 19 -10.93 -17.46 -7.36
N ALA A 20 -10.60 -16.68 -8.39
CA ALA A 20 -9.33 -15.98 -8.47
C ALA A 20 -9.30 -14.99 -7.31
N SER A 21 -8.73 -15.42 -6.18
CA SER A 21 -8.34 -14.55 -5.08
C SER A 21 -7.13 -13.73 -5.54
N ALA A 22 -7.35 -12.73 -6.39
CA ALA A 22 -6.40 -11.65 -6.56
C ALA A 22 -6.40 -10.87 -5.25
N GLY A 23 -5.37 -11.08 -4.41
CA GLY A 23 -5.13 -10.23 -3.26
C GLY A 23 -5.10 -8.75 -3.71
N PRO A 24 -5.42 -7.79 -2.82
CA PRO A 24 -5.53 -6.39 -3.21
C PRO A 24 -4.25 -5.93 -3.92
N SER A 25 -4.42 -5.39 -5.13
CA SER A 25 -3.31 -4.87 -5.93
C SER A 25 -2.62 -3.74 -5.16
N TRP A 26 -1.29 -3.81 -5.10
CA TRP A 26 -0.47 -2.75 -4.52
C TRP A 26 -0.71 -1.42 -5.27
N ILE A 27 -0.65 -0.29 -4.55
CA ILE A 27 -0.86 1.04 -5.14
C ILE A 27 0.50 1.58 -5.56
N SER A 28 0.70 1.80 -6.86
CA SER A 28 1.93 2.45 -7.35
C SER A 28 1.98 3.90 -6.88
N LEU A 29 3.11 4.28 -6.27
CA LEU A 29 3.37 5.63 -5.79
C LEU A 29 4.32 6.38 -6.73
N ASP A 30 5.38 5.70 -7.18
CA ASP A 30 6.35 6.24 -8.11
C ASP A 30 7.14 5.10 -8.80
N GLU A 31 7.75 5.40 -9.95
CA GLU A 31 8.62 4.50 -10.70
C GLU A 31 9.77 5.27 -11.33
N THR A 32 10.99 4.79 -11.13
CA THR A 32 12.17 5.33 -11.78
C THR A 32 12.42 4.63 -13.12
N LYS A 33 13.09 5.34 -14.04
CA LYS A 33 13.41 4.81 -15.38
C LYS A 33 14.27 3.54 -15.37
N ASP A 34 15.00 3.31 -14.29
CA ASP A 34 15.83 2.13 -14.09
C ASP A 34 15.06 0.92 -13.51
N GLY A 35 13.75 1.03 -13.31
CA GLY A 35 12.84 -0.08 -13.01
C GLY A 35 12.61 -0.33 -11.52
N LEU A 36 12.95 0.63 -10.65
CA LEU A 36 12.54 0.61 -9.25
C LEU A 36 11.12 1.17 -9.13
N LYS A 37 10.26 0.47 -8.39
CA LYS A 37 8.87 0.84 -8.16
C LYS A 37 8.59 0.95 -6.68
N TRP A 38 8.02 2.07 -6.26
CA TRP A 38 7.55 2.29 -4.90
C TRP A 38 6.05 2.05 -4.86
N GLU A 39 5.61 1.17 -3.98
CA GLU A 39 4.21 0.78 -3.90
C GLU A 39 3.72 0.76 -2.44
N ALA A 40 2.51 1.26 -2.21
CA ALA A 40 1.83 1.21 -0.92
C ALA A 40 0.96 -0.04 -0.80
N LYS A 41 0.93 -0.63 0.40
CA LYS A 41 0.01 -1.71 0.75
C LYS A 41 -1.37 -1.14 1.07
N PRO A 42 -2.44 -1.51 0.35
CA PRO A 42 -3.80 -1.08 0.70
C PRO A 42 -4.18 -1.48 2.13
N GLY A 43 -4.90 -0.60 2.84
CA GLY A 43 -5.37 -0.84 4.20
C GLY A 43 -4.28 -0.86 5.28
N SER A 44 -3.06 -0.43 4.96
CA SER A 44 -1.94 -0.38 5.93
C SER A 44 -1.77 0.96 6.63
N PHE A 45 -2.60 1.95 6.30
CA PHE A 45 -2.52 3.27 6.90
C PHE A 45 -2.84 3.23 8.40
N GLU A 46 -2.00 3.87 9.21
CA GLU A 46 -2.26 4.07 10.63
C GLU A 46 -1.74 5.43 11.10
N PHE A 47 -2.41 5.99 12.11
CA PHE A 47 -1.84 7.06 12.93
C PHE A 47 -1.05 6.41 14.07
N SER A 48 0.14 6.94 14.34
CA SER A 48 1.01 6.44 15.41
C SER A 48 1.77 7.60 16.04
N THR A 49 2.72 7.26 16.91
CA THR A 49 3.60 8.22 17.56
C THR A 49 5.03 7.70 17.50
N ASN A 50 5.98 8.56 17.14
CA ASN A 50 7.39 8.19 17.11
C ASN A 50 8.01 8.17 18.52
N ARG A 51 9.29 7.79 18.63
CA ARG A 51 10.04 7.72 19.89
C ARG A 51 10.06 9.05 20.67
N ASN A 52 9.91 10.19 19.98
CA ASN A 52 9.88 11.54 20.56
C ASN A 52 8.45 12.01 20.91
N LYS A 53 7.47 11.11 20.93
CA LYS A 53 6.06 11.43 21.19
C LYS A 53 5.41 12.36 20.15
N VAL A 54 5.95 12.41 18.94
CA VAL A 54 5.37 13.19 17.83
C VAL A 54 4.39 12.34 17.04
N SER A 55 3.20 12.86 16.78
CA SER A 55 2.19 12.22 15.94
C SER A 55 2.67 12.07 14.49
N VAL A 56 2.54 10.86 13.96
CA VAL A 56 2.98 10.50 12.61
C VAL A 56 1.87 9.73 11.88
N ALA A 57 1.82 9.91 10.57
CA ALA A 57 1.02 9.10 9.66
C ALA A 57 1.92 8.05 9.02
N VAL A 58 1.55 6.78 9.10
CA VAL A 58 2.37 5.63 8.70
C VAL A 58 1.64 4.83 7.63
N ILE A 59 2.38 4.33 6.64
CA ILE A 59 1.92 3.30 5.71
C ILE A 59 2.96 2.18 5.61
N ALA A 60 2.52 0.97 5.27
CA ALA A 60 3.43 -0.08 4.83
C ALA A 60 3.55 -0.06 3.30
N GLY A 61 4.74 -0.36 2.80
CA GLY A 61 5.02 -0.35 1.38
C GLY A 61 6.17 -1.25 0.99
N ARG A 62 6.46 -1.29 -0.31
CA ARG A 62 7.57 -2.04 -0.86
C ARG A 62 8.28 -1.26 -1.97
N VAL A 63 9.56 -1.55 -2.14
CA VAL A 63 10.36 -1.16 -3.28
C VAL A 63 10.69 -2.41 -4.08
N VAL A 64 10.22 -2.46 -5.32
CA VAL A 64 10.43 -3.60 -6.23
C VAL A 64 11.48 -3.21 -7.25
N ASN A 65 12.54 -4.00 -7.37
CA ASN A 65 13.50 -3.89 -8.45
C ASN A 65 13.12 -4.85 -9.57
N SER A 66 12.59 -4.31 -10.67
CA SER A 66 12.12 -5.12 -11.80
C SER A 66 13.25 -5.83 -12.55
N LYS A 67 14.52 -5.42 -12.35
CA LYS A 67 15.69 -6.03 -13.01
C LYS A 67 16.24 -7.22 -12.23
N THR A 68 16.25 -7.14 -10.90
CA THR A 68 16.81 -8.19 -10.03
C THR A 68 15.75 -9.08 -9.40
N SER A 69 14.47 -8.70 -9.49
CA SER A 69 13.36 -9.31 -8.75
C SER A 69 13.45 -9.15 -7.22
N ASP A 70 14.30 -8.24 -6.74
CA ASP A 70 14.40 -7.93 -5.32
C ASP A 70 13.19 -7.11 -4.85
N ILE A 71 12.74 -7.43 -3.64
CA ILE A 71 11.65 -6.71 -2.97
C ILE A 71 12.12 -6.32 -1.58
N ALA A 72 12.19 -5.02 -1.33
CA ALA A 72 12.45 -4.47 0.00
C ALA A 72 11.14 -3.97 0.61
N LEU A 73 10.86 -4.35 1.85
CA LEU A 73 9.66 -3.97 2.58
C LEU A 73 9.96 -2.88 3.60
N TYR A 74 9.09 -1.87 3.68
CA TYR A 74 9.27 -0.73 4.57
C TYR A 74 7.97 -0.35 5.26
N LYS A 75 8.11 0.33 6.40
CA LYS A 75 7.11 1.29 6.86
C LYS A 75 7.64 2.69 6.57
N TRP A 76 6.79 3.53 5.99
CA TRP A 76 7.11 4.94 5.75
C TRP A 76 6.22 5.80 6.62
N TYR A 77 6.80 6.86 7.19
CA TYR A 77 6.01 7.84 7.92
C TYR A 77 6.42 9.28 7.63
N VAL A 78 5.45 10.16 7.82
CA VAL A 78 5.63 11.61 7.83
C VAL A 78 5.00 12.16 9.11
N SER A 79 5.61 13.18 9.71
CA SER A 79 5.02 13.84 10.89
C SER A 79 3.80 14.67 10.49
N ALA A 80 2.83 14.80 11.39
CA ALA A 80 1.65 15.64 11.13
C ALA A 80 2.04 17.10 10.83
N ALA A 81 3.08 17.60 11.50
CA ALA A 81 3.62 18.94 11.27
C ALA A 81 4.20 19.11 9.85
N ASP A 82 4.93 18.10 9.36
CA ASP A 82 5.52 18.14 8.01
C ASP A 82 4.44 18.02 6.93
N CYS A 83 3.41 17.18 7.14
CA CYS A 83 2.24 17.16 6.25
C CYS A 83 1.56 18.54 6.17
N SER A 84 1.36 19.21 7.30
CA SER A 84 0.76 20.56 7.32
C SER A 84 1.64 21.59 6.63
N LYS A 85 2.97 21.46 6.71
CA LYS A 85 3.94 22.36 6.07
C LYS A 85 4.20 22.01 4.60
N LYS A 86 3.72 20.85 4.13
CA LYS A 86 3.96 20.32 2.78
C LYS A 86 5.45 20.11 2.44
N MET A 87 6.27 19.96 3.47
CA MET A 87 7.72 19.71 3.38
C MET A 87 8.25 19.20 4.71
N GLY A 88 9.35 18.44 4.68
CA GLY A 88 10.00 17.90 5.87
C GLY A 88 10.70 16.59 5.57
N LYS A 89 10.53 15.60 6.45
CA LYS A 89 11.17 14.29 6.34
C LYS A 89 10.18 13.17 6.03
N LEU A 90 10.51 12.37 5.02
CA LEU A 90 9.97 11.03 4.85
C LEU A 90 10.91 10.05 5.54
N VAL A 91 10.44 9.39 6.59
CA VAL A 91 11.25 8.44 7.33
C VAL A 91 10.90 7.02 6.92
N SER A 92 11.93 6.21 6.66
CA SER A 92 11.83 4.80 6.31
C SER A 92 12.27 3.94 7.49
N LEU A 93 11.40 3.00 7.85
CA LEU A 93 11.63 2.00 8.88
C LEU A 93 11.63 0.61 8.25
N GLY A 94 12.31 -0.34 8.91
CA GLY A 94 12.10 -1.76 8.70
C GLY A 94 10.67 -2.17 9.10
N VAL A 95 10.28 -3.38 8.71
CA VAL A 95 8.97 -3.95 9.09
C VAL A 95 8.81 -4.13 10.60
N ASP A 96 9.94 -4.29 11.29
CA ASP A 96 10.08 -4.33 12.75
C ASP A 96 9.93 -2.94 13.42
N GLY A 97 9.93 -1.86 12.63
CA GLY A 97 9.85 -0.48 13.11
C GLY A 97 11.20 0.15 13.44
N GLU A 98 12.33 -0.53 13.17
CA GLU A 98 13.65 0.06 13.35
C GLU A 98 13.96 1.06 12.24
N TYR A 99 14.59 2.17 12.62
CA TYR A 99 14.97 3.22 11.68
C TYR A 99 15.99 2.70 10.67
N GLN A 100 15.78 3.02 9.40
CA GLN A 100 16.69 2.70 8.30
C GLN A 100 17.35 3.97 7.77
N PHE A 101 16.54 4.92 7.30
CA PHE A 101 17.00 6.19 6.74
C PHE A 101 15.85 7.20 6.64
N ASP A 102 16.15 8.47 6.40
CA ASP A 102 15.19 9.51 6.05
C ASP A 102 15.61 10.26 4.78
N ASN A 103 14.62 10.81 4.09
CA ASN A 103 14.82 11.67 2.92
C ASN A 103 14.06 12.98 3.11
N ASP A 104 14.64 14.08 2.66
CA ASP A 104 13.91 15.33 2.53
C ASP A 104 12.83 15.21 1.46
N PHE A 105 11.67 15.79 1.74
CA PHE A 105 10.61 15.94 0.77
C PHE A 105 10.09 17.38 0.78
N MET A 106 9.58 17.80 -0.38
CA MET A 106 8.84 19.03 -0.55
C MET A 106 7.82 18.78 -1.65
N TYR A 107 6.56 19.14 -1.41
CA TYR A 107 5.48 18.85 -2.34
C TYR A 107 5.79 19.39 -3.75
N GLY A 108 5.52 18.57 -4.76
CA GLY A 108 5.72 18.91 -6.16
C GLY A 108 7.19 18.95 -6.60
N SER A 109 8.15 18.50 -5.78
CA SER A 109 9.56 18.46 -6.19
C SER A 109 9.87 17.40 -7.25
N GLY A 110 8.96 16.44 -7.46
CA GLY A 110 9.14 15.34 -8.40
C GLY A 110 10.13 14.26 -7.94
N SER A 111 10.53 14.27 -6.66
CA SER A 111 11.28 13.17 -6.07
C SER A 111 10.35 12.06 -5.57
N VAL A 112 10.84 10.82 -5.60
CA VAL A 112 10.13 9.67 -5.03
C VAL A 112 9.72 9.91 -3.58
N ALA A 113 10.61 10.52 -2.78
CA ALA A 113 10.33 10.84 -1.39
C ALA A 113 9.11 11.79 -1.26
N SER A 114 8.98 12.76 -2.16
CA SER A 114 7.82 13.65 -2.21
C SER A 114 6.56 12.92 -2.66
N SER A 115 6.63 12.08 -3.69
CA SER A 115 5.48 11.27 -4.14
C SER A 115 4.92 10.39 -3.01
N VAL A 116 5.80 9.71 -2.26
CA VAL A 116 5.40 8.89 -1.11
C VAL A 116 4.86 9.74 0.04
N ALA A 117 5.54 10.84 0.39
CA ALA A 117 5.10 11.72 1.48
C ALA A 117 3.76 12.39 1.19
N GLU A 118 3.57 12.91 -0.03
CA GLU A 118 2.33 13.51 -0.51
C GLU A 118 1.17 12.51 -0.42
N PHE A 119 1.40 11.26 -0.83
CA PHE A 119 0.41 10.20 -0.70
C PHE A 119 0.04 9.94 0.77
N ILE A 120 1.02 9.78 1.66
CA ILE A 120 0.79 9.55 3.10
C ILE A 120 -0.06 10.68 3.69
N CYS A 121 0.33 11.92 3.42
CA CYS A 121 -0.37 13.09 3.93
C CYS A 121 -1.78 13.24 3.34
N ALA A 122 -1.98 12.94 2.06
CA ALA A 122 -3.31 12.94 1.44
C ALA A 122 -4.24 11.89 2.08
N VAL A 123 -3.72 10.71 2.38
CA VAL A 123 -4.47 9.66 3.10
C VAL A 123 -4.76 10.10 4.53
N ALA A 124 -3.80 10.73 5.23
CA ALA A 124 -4.01 11.27 6.57
C ALA A 124 -5.12 12.32 6.59
N ASP A 125 -5.07 13.30 5.69
CA ASP A 125 -6.10 14.33 5.53
C ASP A 125 -7.47 13.72 5.25
N ASN A 126 -7.54 12.67 4.42
CA ASN A 126 -8.79 11.99 4.11
C ASN A 126 -9.37 11.28 5.35
N ASN A 127 -8.53 10.63 6.15
CA ASN A 127 -8.96 9.95 7.37
C ASN A 127 -9.43 10.93 8.45
N ILE A 128 -8.72 12.06 8.63
CA ILE A 128 -9.14 13.13 9.56
C ILE A 128 -10.51 13.68 9.14
N LYS A 129 -10.67 14.05 7.85
CA LYS A 129 -11.95 14.56 7.33
C LYS A 129 -13.11 13.58 7.48
N LYS A 130 -12.86 12.28 7.35
CA LYS A 130 -13.87 11.22 7.59
C LYS A 130 -14.22 11.11 9.07
N ALA A 131 -13.22 11.16 9.96
CA ALA A 131 -13.44 11.10 11.40
C ALA A 131 -14.20 12.33 11.94
N GLU A 132 -13.97 13.51 11.37
CA GLU A 132 -14.62 14.78 11.76
C GLU A 132 -16.06 14.95 11.25
N GLY A 133 -16.62 13.97 10.52
CA GLY A 133 -18.06 13.93 10.24
C GLY A 133 -18.50 14.44 8.87
N LYS A 134 -17.89 13.95 7.80
CA LYS A 134 -18.60 13.82 6.51
C LYS A 134 -18.98 12.37 6.28
N SER A 135 -20.08 11.97 6.91
CA SER A 135 -20.87 10.81 6.48
C SER A 135 -21.21 10.97 4.99
N LEU A 136 -21.21 9.85 4.27
CA LEU A 136 -21.67 9.73 2.88
C LEU A 136 -22.95 10.52 2.61
#